data_AF-A0A2S0I058-F1
#
_entry.id   AF-A0A2S0I058-F1
#
_cell.length_a   1.000
_cell.length_b   1.000
_cell.length_c   1.000
_cell.angle_alpha   90.00
_cell.angle_beta   90.00
_cell.angle_gamma   90.00
#
_symmetry.space_group_name_H-M   'P 1'
#
loop_
_entity.id
_entity.type
_entity.pdbx_description
1 polymer ?
#
loop_
_entity_poly.entity_id
_entity_poly.type
_entity_poly.pdbx_seq_one_letter_code
_entity_poly.pdbx_strand_id
1 'polypeptide(L)'
;MKISDQEKYERARKKVNDIKGFHKHLTAYIIVNIILLLIKANIMDAFSDHEFDWNFESWLRWNTYGTAILWGIGLLIHGLYVYRHKFGFLKNWEERKIREIIEKEEAEERNKREL
;
A
#
# COMPACT_ATOMS: atom_id res chain seq x y z
N MET A 1 7.17 -0.72 33.00
CA MET A 1 7.92 -1.64 32.11
C MET A 1 8.97 -0.82 31.36
N LYS A 2 10.27 -0.97 31.68
CA LYS A 2 11.34 -0.28 30.94
C LYS A 2 11.52 -1.00 29.60
N ILE A 3 11.18 -0.33 28.50
CA ILE A 3 11.46 -0.84 27.16
C ILE A 3 12.98 -0.93 26.99
N SER A 4 13.48 -2.12 26.64
CA SER A 4 14.90 -2.35 26.39
C SER A 4 15.36 -1.58 25.15
N ASP A 5 16.58 -1.04 25.15
CA ASP A 5 17.10 -0.29 24.00
C ASP A 5 17.18 -1.15 22.73
N GLN A 6 17.29 -2.48 22.89
CA GLN A 6 17.21 -3.45 21.80
C GLN A 6 15.79 -3.48 21.18
N GLU A 7 14.73 -3.44 21.99
CA GLU A 7 13.35 -3.41 21.48
C GLU A 7 12.99 -2.09 20.78
N LYS A 8 13.62 -0.98 21.17
CA LYS A 8 13.47 0.31 20.46
C LYS A 8 14.17 0.25 19.12
N TYR A 9 15.39 -0.30 19.11
CA TYR A 9 16.19 -0.46 17.89
C TYR A 9 15.49 -1.36 16.87
N GLU A 10 14.96 -2.51 17.29
CA GLU A 10 14.23 -3.42 16.40
C GLU A 10 12.98 -2.78 15.81
N ARG A 11 12.20 -2.04 16.62
CA ARG A 11 11.04 -1.29 16.14
C ARG A 11 11.42 -0.22 15.12
N ALA A 12 12.50 0.52 15.37
CA ALA A 12 13.00 1.52 14.43
C ALA A 12 13.49 0.86 13.12
N ARG A 13 14.22 -0.25 13.21
CA ARG A 13 14.71 -1.02 12.06
C ARG A 13 13.58 -1.56 11.19
N LYS A 14 12.54 -2.13 11.79
CA LYS A 14 11.35 -2.62 11.08
C LYS A 14 10.67 -1.49 10.29
N LYS A 15 10.47 -0.33 10.93
CA LYS A 15 9.91 0.86 10.27
C LYS A 15 10.72 1.31 9.06
N VAL A 16 12.05 1.37 9.18
CA VAL A 16 12.92 1.74 8.06
C VAL A 16 12.81 0.73 6.92
N ASN A 17 12.72 -0.56 7.24
CA ASN A 17 12.58 -1.60 6.22
C ASN A 17 11.24 -1.53 5.49
N ASP A 18 10.15 -1.27 6.22
CA ASP A 18 8.81 -1.09 5.65
C ASP A 18 8.76 0.14 4.73
N ILE A 19 9.38 1.26 5.14
CA ILE A 19 9.50 2.48 4.32
C ILE A 19 10.31 2.20 3.05
N LYS A 20 11.44 1.49 3.16
CA LYS A 20 12.25 1.10 1.99
C LYS A 20 11.46 0.19 1.03
N GLY A 21 10.69 -0.75 1.57
CA GLY A 21 9.80 -1.62 0.79
C GLY A 21 8.75 -0.83 0.00
N PHE A 22 8.09 0.14 0.65
CA PHE A 22 7.12 1.01 -0.01
C PHE A 22 7.74 1.82 -1.16
N HIS A 23 8.92 2.42 -0.95
CA HIS A 23 9.59 3.21 -1.99
C HIS A 23 9.93 2.38 -3.22
N LYS A 24 10.33 1.11 -3.07
CA LYS A 24 10.56 0.23 -4.23
C LYS A 24 9.30 0.06 -5.08
N HIS A 25 8.16 -0.19 -4.46
CA HIS A 25 6.88 -0.34 -5.16
C HIS A 25 6.44 0.99 -5.80
N LEU A 26 6.61 2.11 -5.09
CA LEU A 26 6.29 3.43 -5.60
C LEU A 26 7.16 3.79 -6.81
N THR A 27 8.47 3.56 -6.74
CA THR A 27 9.40 3.78 -7.85
C THR A 27 9.04 2.93 -9.05
N ALA A 28 8.75 1.64 -8.85
CA ALA A 28 8.32 0.75 -9.94
C ALA A 28 7.03 1.27 -10.61
N TYR A 29 6.05 1.70 -9.82
CA TYR A 29 4.81 2.28 -10.34
C TYR A 29 5.05 3.55 -11.16
N ILE A 30 5.89 4.47 -10.67
CA ILE A 30 6.22 5.70 -11.40
C ILE A 30 6.91 5.36 -12.73
N ILE A 31 7.90 4.47 -12.73
CA ILE A 31 8.61 4.05 -13.95
C ILE A 31 7.66 3.44 -14.97
N VAL A 32 6.80 2.50 -14.54
CA VAL A 32 5.83 1.86 -15.43
C VAL A 32 4.85 2.88 -16.02
N ASN A 33 4.32 3.80 -15.20
CA ASN A 33 3.42 4.84 -15.69
C ASN A 33 4.09 5.81 -16.66
N ILE A 34 5.37 6.17 -16.44
CA ILE A 34 6.14 6.99 -17.37
C ILE A 34 6.33 6.25 -18.70
N ILE A 35 6.72 4.97 -18.67
CA ILE A 35 6.89 4.16 -19.88
C ILE A 35 5.56 4.08 -20.66
N LEU A 36 4.44 3.83 -19.97
CA LEU A 36 3.12 3.79 -20.60
C LEU A 36 2.73 5.13 -21.24
N LEU A 37 3.05 6.25 -20.58
CA LEU A 37 2.80 7.58 -21.12
C LEU A 37 3.67 7.89 -22.34
N LEU A 38 4.93 7.47 -22.33
CA LEU A 38 5.85 7.60 -23.47
C LEU A 38 5.40 6.72 -24.64
N ILE A 39 5.00 5.48 -24.39
CA ILE A 39 4.43 4.58 -25.41
C ILE A 39 3.19 5.24 -26.02
N LYS A 40 2.26 5.75 -25.19
CA LYS A 40 1.07 6.45 -25.67
C LYS A 40 1.43 7.66 -26.54
N ALA A 41 2.37 8.50 -26.10
CA ALA A 41 2.80 9.68 -26.85
C ALA A 41 3.40 9.32 -28.21
N ASN A 42 4.32 8.34 -28.24
CA ASN A 42 4.95 7.90 -29.49
C ASN A 42 3.97 7.18 -30.43
N ILE A 43 3.03 6.39 -29.90
CA ILE A 43 1.98 5.74 -30.70
C ILE A 43 1.01 6.79 -31.26
N MET A 44 0.60 7.79 -30.48
CA MET A 44 -0.33 8.82 -30.96
C MET A 44 0.29 9.67 -32.09
N ASP A 45 1.60 9.94 -32.00
CA ASP A 45 2.35 10.64 -33.06
C ASP A 45 2.59 9.76 -34.30
N ALA A 46 2.85 8.45 -34.13
CA ALA A 46 3.14 7.54 -35.24
C ALA A 46 1.90 7.04 -36.00
N PHE A 47 0.72 7.04 -35.38
CA PHE A 47 -0.52 6.49 -35.95
C PHE A 47 -1.53 7.54 -36.40
N SER A 48 -1.11 8.80 -36.56
CA SER A 48 -1.98 9.84 -37.13
C SER A 48 -2.45 9.52 -38.57
N ASP A 49 -1.78 8.60 -39.28
CA ASP A 49 -2.08 8.26 -40.69
C ASP A 49 -2.47 6.79 -40.96
N HIS A 50 -2.43 5.88 -39.98
CA HIS A 50 -2.70 4.45 -40.22
C HIS A 50 -3.74 3.85 -39.26
N GLU A 51 -4.79 3.26 -39.84
CA GLU A 51 -5.85 2.51 -39.16
C GLU A 51 -5.28 1.37 -38.33
N PHE A 52 -5.02 1.65 -37.06
CA PHE A 52 -4.57 0.67 -36.09
C PHE A 52 -5.76 -0.17 -35.61
N ASP A 53 -5.54 -1.47 -35.43
CA ASP A 53 -6.56 -2.44 -35.06
C ASP A 53 -7.23 -2.06 -33.73
N TRP A 54 -8.47 -1.58 -33.81
CA TRP A 54 -9.25 -1.03 -32.69
C TRP A 54 -9.34 -1.97 -31.49
N ASN A 55 -9.25 -3.29 -31.73
CA ASN A 55 -9.29 -4.31 -30.68
C ASN A 55 -8.03 -4.29 -29.80
N PHE A 56 -6.85 -4.13 -30.40
CA PHE A 56 -5.60 -4.08 -29.66
C PHE A 56 -5.48 -2.79 -28.86
N GLU A 57 -5.89 -1.66 -29.45
CA GLU A 57 -5.87 -0.36 -28.79
C GLU A 57 -6.82 -0.32 -27.57
N SER A 58 -8.01 -0.90 -27.70
CA SER A 58 -8.99 -0.98 -26.62
C SER A 58 -8.55 -1.94 -25.50
N TRP A 59 -7.98 -3.09 -25.86
CA TRP A 59 -7.40 -4.03 -24.89
C TRP A 59 -6.24 -3.40 -24.10
N LEU A 60 -5.37 -2.65 -24.78
CA LEU A 60 -4.21 -2.00 -24.17
C LEU A 60 -4.63 -0.86 -23.26
N ARG A 61 -5.61 -0.02 -23.64
CA ARG A 61 -6.20 0.99 -22.74
C ARG A 61 -6.81 0.36 -21.49
N TRP A 62 -7.66 -0.64 -21.65
CA TRP A 62 -8.41 -1.21 -20.52
C TRP A 62 -7.47 -1.89 -19.52
N ASN A 63 -6.48 -2.64 -20.00
CA ASN A 63 -5.44 -3.21 -19.14
C ASN A 63 -4.57 -2.13 -18.51
N THR A 64 -4.16 -1.11 -19.26
CA THR A 64 -3.29 -0.04 -18.73
C THR A 64 -3.97 0.73 -17.59
N TYR A 65 -5.19 1.21 -17.82
CA TYR A 65 -5.95 1.95 -16.80
C TYR A 65 -6.37 1.04 -15.64
N GLY A 66 -6.85 -0.18 -15.91
CA GLY A 66 -7.24 -1.13 -14.88
C GLY A 66 -6.07 -1.52 -13.97
N THR A 67 -4.91 -1.84 -14.57
CA THR A 67 -3.71 -2.22 -13.81
C THR A 67 -3.16 -1.03 -13.03
N ALA A 68 -3.12 0.17 -13.62
CA ALA A 68 -2.68 1.38 -12.92
C ALA A 68 -3.61 1.75 -11.75
N ILE A 69 -4.93 1.63 -11.90
CA ILE A 69 -5.90 1.89 -10.83
C ILE A 69 -5.74 0.86 -9.71
N LEU A 70 -5.68 -0.43 -10.03
CA LEU A 70 -5.50 -1.49 -9.03
C LEU A 70 -4.18 -1.35 -8.27
N TRP A 71 -3.08 -1.11 -8.99
CA TRP A 71 -1.77 -0.87 -8.36
C TRP A 71 -1.74 0.44 -7.57
N GLY A 72 -2.44 1.48 -8.05
CA GLY A 72 -2.62 2.74 -7.34
C GLY A 72 -3.35 2.54 -6.01
N ILE A 73 -4.43 1.76 -5.98
CA ILE A 73 -5.15 1.39 -4.75
C ILE A 73 -4.22 0.59 -3.82
N GLY A 74 -3.50 -0.40 -4.35
CA GLY A 74 -2.53 -1.17 -3.56
C GLY A 74 -1.44 -0.31 -2.93
N LEU A 75 -0.92 0.66 -3.68
CA LEU A 75 0.06 1.64 -3.18
C LEU A 75 -0.53 2.57 -2.14
N LEU A 76 -1.76 3.04 -2.33
CA LEU A 76 -2.44 3.87 -1.34
C LEU A 76 -2.63 3.12 -0.02
N ILE A 77 -3.07 1.86 -0.07
CA ILE A 77 -3.22 1.01 1.11
C ILE A 77 -1.86 0.75 1.77
N HIS A 78 -0.84 0.39 0.99
CA HIS A 78 0.50 0.12 1.52
C HIS A 78 1.13 1.38 2.13
N GLY A 79 0.92 2.55 1.51
CA GLY A 79 1.35 3.84 2.02
C GLY A 79 0.65 4.18 3.34
N LEU A 80 -0.67 4.02 3.42
CA LEU A 80 -1.43 4.20 4.67
C LEU A 80 -0.91 3.28 5.78
N TYR A 81 -0.59 2.03 5.45
CA TYR A 81 -0.03 1.08 6.41
C TYR A 81 1.37 1.47 6.91
N VAL A 82 2.27 1.85 6.02
CA VAL A 82 3.65 2.24 6.37
C VAL A 82 3.67 3.57 7.14
N TYR A 83 2.84 4.52 6.74
CA TYR A 83 2.73 5.84 7.38
C TYR A 83 1.65 5.92 8.46
N ARG A 84 1.08 4.80 8.92
CA ARG A 84 0.01 4.78 9.94
C ARG A 84 0.33 5.59 11.20
N HIS A 85 1.61 5.65 11.58
CA HIS A 85 2.09 6.41 12.73
C HIS A 85 2.09 7.94 12.53
N LYS A 86 2.10 8.42 11.28
CA LYS A 86 1.99 9.85 10.94
C LYS A 86 0.54 10.34 10.99
N PHE A 87 -0.42 9.44 10.76
CA PHE A 87 -1.85 9.75 10.78
C PHE A 87 -2.41 9.54 12.18
N GLY A 88 -2.56 10.63 12.95
CA GLY A 88 -3.03 10.58 14.34
C GLY A 88 -4.37 9.86 14.53
N PHE A 89 -5.30 9.98 13.57
CA PHE A 89 -6.59 9.27 13.63
C PHE A 89 -6.43 7.74 13.52
N LEU A 90 -5.52 7.27 12.66
CA LEU A 90 -5.30 5.84 12.42
C LEU A 90 -4.59 5.21 13.62
N LYS A 91 -3.61 5.92 14.20
CA LYS A 91 -2.94 5.54 15.43
C LYS A 91 -3.94 5.40 16.59
N ASN A 92 -4.81 6.39 16.79
CA ASN A 92 -5.82 6.36 17.85
C ASN A 92 -6.81 5.20 17.66
N TRP A 93 -7.19 4.91 16.41
CA TRP A 93 -8.03 3.76 16.09
C TRP A 93 -7.33 2.41 16.39
N GLU A 94 -6.06 2.27 16.01
CA GLU A 94 -5.24 1.07 16.27
C GLU A 94 -5.11 0.81 17.78
N GLU A 95 -4.79 1.86 18.56
CA GLU A 95 -4.71 1.73 20.02
C GLU A 95 -6.04 1.38 20.68
N ARG A 96 -7.17 1.94 20.18
CA ARG A 96 -8.50 1.58 20.69
C ARG A 96 -8.82 0.12 20.42
N LYS A 97 -8.55 -0.39 19.22
CA LYS A 97 -8.80 -1.80 18.91
C LYS A 97 -7.92 -2.77 19.68
N ILE A 98 -6.65 -2.42 19.91
CA ILE A 98 -5.77 -3.23 20.76
C ILE A 98 -6.33 -3.31 22.19
N ARG A 99 -6.78 -2.18 22.77
CA ARG A 99 -7.43 -2.18 24.09
C ARG A 99 -8.67 -3.07 24.13
N GLU A 100 -9.56 -2.95 23.15
CA GLU A 100 -10.77 -3.80 23.08
C GLU A 100 -10.44 -5.30 22.99
N ILE A 101 -9.38 -5.69 22.28
CA ILE A 101 -8.97 -7.10 22.17
C ILE A 101 -8.45 -7.61 23.52
N ILE A 102 -7.57 -6.86 24.19
CA ILE A 102 -7.03 -7.22 25.51
C ILE A 102 -8.16 -7.35 26.54
N GLU A 103 -9.08 -6.39 26.58
CA GLU A 103 -10.23 -6.43 27.50
C GLU A 103 -11.11 -7.66 27.27
N LYS A 104 -11.31 -8.06 26.01
CA LYS A 104 -12.05 -9.28 25.67
C LYS A 104 -11.31 -10.55 26.09
N GLU A 105 -10.01 -10.64 25.81
CA GLU A 105 -9.18 -11.79 26.21
C GLU A 105 -9.16 -11.95 27.74
N GLU A 106 -9.01 -10.85 28.49
CA GLU A 106 -9.08 -10.89 29.95
C GLU A 106 -10.46 -11.29 30.48
N ALA A 107 -11.54 -10.84 29.85
CA ALA A 107 -12.89 -11.23 30.21
C ALA A 107 -13.15 -12.72 29.93
N GLU A 108 -12.69 -13.24 28.79
CA GLU A 108 -12.76 -14.66 28.46
C GLU A 108 -11.93 -15.52 29.42
N GLU A 109 -10.73 -15.07 29.80
CA GLU A 109 -9.92 -15.75 30.80
C GLU A 109 -10.57 -15.77 32.18
N ARG A 110 -11.16 -14.65 32.62
CA ARG A 110 -11.91 -14.59 33.89
C ARG A 110 -13.08 -15.58 33.89
N ASN A 111 -13.90 -15.58 32.84
CA ASN A 111 -15.03 -16.52 32.72
C ASN A 111 -14.59 -17.98 32.72
N LYS A 112 -13.42 -18.32 32.14
CA LYS A 112 -12.88 -19.70 32.18
C LYS A 112 -12.37 -20.12 33.56
N ARG A 113 -11.97 -19.18 34.43
CA ARG A 113 -11.48 -19.47 35.79
C ARG A 113 -12.60 -19.60 36.83
N GLU A 114 -13.79 -19.11 36.51
CA GLU A 114 -14.99 -19.19 37.36
C GLU A 114 -15.89 -20.41 37.04
N LEU A 115 -15.55 -21.19 36.00
CA LEU A 115 -16.14 -22.48 35.62
C LEU A 115 -15.33 -23.64 36.19
#